data_AF-A0A269PN10-F1
#
_entry.id   AF-A0A269PN10-F1
#
_cell.length_a   1.000
_cell.length_b   1.000
_cell.length_c   1.000
_cell.angle_alpha   90.00
_cell.angle_beta   90.00
_cell.angle_gamma   90.00
#
_symmetry.space_group_name_H-M   'P 1'
#
loop_
_entity.id
_entity.type
_entity.pdbx_description
1 polymer ?
#
loop_
_entity_poly.entity_id
_entity_poly.type
_entity_poly.pdbx_seq_one_letter_code
_entity_poly.pdbx_strand_id
1 'polypeptide(L)'
;MNITLVSGIVVGIFIMALLYVRGENYRKELERTKALYNKVNRETRYLTDVVLELAKEEQRVLLERFNRFKQRGTSNIELLKFTSLLIEAYEVVISEATVGHKTVHEAFKEYANNNTNIGFEEFNNYLIQTSANKRQYWAKNTLHDYIDLCKVMLDELELS
;
A
#
# COMPACT_ATOMS: atom_id res chain seq x y z
N MET A 1 41.87 30.23 51.82
CA MET A 1 41.01 29.36 50.98
C MET A 1 41.94 28.59 50.05
N ASN A 2 42.01 27.25 50.17
CA ASN A 2 43.02 26.45 49.45
C ASN A 2 42.80 26.54 47.92
N ILE A 3 43.86 26.93 47.20
CA ILE A 3 43.88 27.12 45.74
C ILE A 3 43.40 25.85 45.00
N THR A 4 43.68 24.68 45.54
CA THR A 4 43.24 23.37 45.02
C THR A 4 41.72 23.15 45.09
N LEU A 5 41.06 23.72 46.10
CA LEU A 5 39.62 23.64 46.28
C LEU A 5 38.91 24.59 45.31
N VAL A 6 39.48 25.77 45.10
CA VAL A 6 39.01 26.75 44.10
C VAL A 6 39.18 26.21 42.68
N SER A 7 40.30 25.57 42.34
CA SER A 7 40.51 24.97 41.01
C SER A 7 39.54 23.82 40.72
N GLY A 8 39.22 22.99 41.72
CA GLY A 8 38.24 21.90 41.57
C GLY A 8 36.83 22.41 41.25
N ILE A 9 36.41 23.50 41.92
CA ILE A 9 35.11 24.13 41.67
C ILE A 9 35.02 24.70 40.25
N VAL A 10 36.08 25.38 39.78
CA VAL A 10 36.10 25.97 38.43
C VAL A 10 36.01 24.89 37.34
N VAL A 11 36.75 23.79 37.48
CA VAL A 11 36.69 22.67 36.53
C VAL A 11 35.31 22.01 36.54
N GLY A 12 34.70 21.83 37.73
CA GLY A 12 33.35 21.28 37.86
C GLY A 12 32.28 22.13 37.15
N ILE A 13 32.34 23.45 37.32
CA ILE A 13 31.43 24.39 36.64
C ILE A 13 31.62 24.32 35.12
N PHE A 14 32.86 24.25 34.65
CA PHE A 14 33.17 24.17 33.23
C PHE A 14 32.63 22.87 32.59
N ILE A 15 32.79 21.72 33.25
CA ILE A 15 32.23 20.44 32.79
C ILE A 15 30.70 20.48 32.78
N MET A 16 30.07 21.03 33.82
CA MET A 16 28.62 21.25 33.88
C MET A 16 28.12 22.10 32.71
N ALA A 17 28.81 23.20 32.40
CA ALA A 17 28.46 24.08 31.29
C ALA A 17 28.59 23.36 29.94
N LEU A 18 29.66 22.58 29.74
CA LEU A 18 29.84 21.78 28.51
C LEU A 18 28.75 20.71 28.34
N LEU A 19 28.41 20.00 29.41
CA LEU A 19 27.34 19.00 29.38
C LEU A 19 25.97 19.64 29.14
N TYR A 20 25.71 20.83 29.70
CA TYR A 20 24.49 21.58 29.47
C TYR A 20 24.35 22.00 28.00
N VAL A 21 25.38 22.62 27.41
CA VAL A 21 25.37 23.03 26.00
C VAL A 21 25.20 21.82 25.08
N ARG A 22 25.89 20.72 25.35
CA ARG A 22 25.75 19.49 24.57
C ARG A 22 24.35 18.88 24.70
N GLY A 23 23.78 18.87 25.90
CA GLY A 23 22.42 18.41 26.15
C GLY A 23 21.36 19.27 25.47
N GLU A 24 21.55 20.59 25.44
CA GLU A 24 20.66 21.52 24.76
C GLU A 24 20.70 21.32 23.23
N ASN A 25 21.89 21.10 22.67
CA ASN A 25 22.04 20.80 21.24
C ASN A 25 21.32 19.50 20.86
N TYR A 26 21.48 18.42 21.65
CA TYR A 26 20.74 17.17 21.39
C TYR A 26 19.23 17.33 21.55
N ARG A 27 18.76 18.13 22.51
CA ARG A 27 17.33 18.43 22.64
C ARG A 27 16.80 19.15 21.41
N LYS A 28 17.53 20.15 20.90
CA LYS A 28 17.16 20.89 19.68
C LYS A 28 17.14 19.98 18.45
N GLU A 29 18.12 19.10 18.30
CA GLU A 29 18.16 18.11 17.20
C GLU A 29 17.00 17.12 17.29
N LEU A 30 16.67 16.65 18.49
CA LEU A 30 15.54 15.76 18.72
C LEU A 30 14.21 16.44 18.38
N GLU A 31 14.01 17.70 18.80
CA GLU A 31 12.81 18.47 18.49
C GLU A 31 12.65 18.71 16.98
N ARG A 32 13.73 19.08 16.29
CA ARG A 32 13.74 19.22 14.83
C ARG A 32 13.38 17.91 14.13
N THR A 33 13.96 16.80 14.58
CA THR A 33 13.72 15.48 13.99
C THR A 33 12.28 15.03 14.23
N LYS A 34 11.73 15.24 15.44
CA LYS A 34 10.33 14.98 15.75
C LYS A 34 9.39 15.83 14.90
N ALA A 35 9.70 17.10 14.69
CA ALA A 35 8.91 17.99 13.84
C ALA A 35 8.91 17.50 12.38
N LEU A 36 10.07 17.13 11.84
CA LEU A 36 10.20 16.56 10.50
C LEU A 36 9.41 15.26 10.38
N TYR A 37 9.58 14.34 11.33
CA TYR A 37 8.85 13.08 11.36
C TYR A 37 7.33 13.30 11.38
N ASN A 38 6.84 14.21 12.23
CA ASN A 38 5.42 14.52 12.31
C ASN A 38 4.89 15.13 11.01
N LYS A 39 5.70 15.97 10.33
CA LYS A 39 5.35 16.52 9.03
C LYS A 39 5.23 15.42 7.98
N VAL A 40 6.26 14.59 7.83
CA VAL A 40 6.28 13.48 6.88
C VAL A 40 5.15 12.52 7.15
N ASN A 41 4.91 12.13 8.41
CA ASN A 41 3.81 11.24 8.78
C ASN A 41 2.43 11.82 8.42
N ARG A 42 2.22 13.14 8.53
CA ARG A 42 0.99 13.80 8.08
C ARG A 42 0.85 13.75 6.55
N GLU A 43 1.93 14.06 5.84
CA GLU A 43 1.96 14.02 4.37
C GLU A 43 1.72 12.59 3.85
N THR A 44 2.34 11.58 4.46
CA THR A 44 2.12 10.17 4.13
C THR A 44 0.66 9.78 4.34
N ARG A 45 0.05 10.09 5.49
CA ARG A 45 -1.37 9.80 5.74
C ARG A 45 -2.27 10.46 4.70
N TYR A 46 -2.04 11.73 4.40
CA TYR A 46 -2.80 12.44 3.38
C TYR A 46 -2.68 11.77 2.00
N LEU A 47 -1.47 11.40 1.58
CA LEU A 47 -1.28 10.71 0.30
C LEU A 47 -1.92 9.33 0.29
N THR A 48 -1.85 8.59 1.40
CA THR A 48 -2.56 7.32 1.58
C THR A 48 -4.07 7.52 1.40
N ASP A 49 -4.67 8.50 2.08
CA ASP A 49 -6.10 8.78 1.97
C ASP A 49 -6.50 9.12 0.52
N VAL A 50 -5.67 9.91 -0.19
CA VAL A 50 -5.88 10.22 -1.61
C VAL A 50 -5.83 8.96 -2.47
N VAL A 51 -4.85 8.07 -2.26
CA VAL A 51 -4.74 6.81 -3.01
C VAL A 51 -5.96 5.92 -2.77
N LEU A 52 -6.46 5.85 -1.53
CA LEU A 52 -7.66 5.06 -1.20
C LEU A 52 -8.91 5.62 -1.88
N GLU A 53 -9.09 6.94 -1.88
CA GLU A 53 -10.23 7.57 -2.55
C GLU A 53 -10.17 7.36 -4.08
N LEU A 54 -8.98 7.47 -4.67
CA LEU A 54 -8.76 7.16 -6.08
C LEU A 54 -9.04 5.69 -6.40
N ALA A 55 -8.61 4.77 -5.54
CA ALA A 55 -8.84 3.33 -5.73
C ALA A 55 -10.33 3.00 -5.72
N LYS A 56 -11.10 3.62 -4.81
CA LYS A 56 -12.56 3.48 -4.73
C LYS A 56 -13.26 4.02 -5.98
N GLU A 57 -12.84 5.19 -6.45
CA GLU A 57 -13.39 5.78 -7.68
C GLU A 57 -13.05 4.93 -8.92
N GLU A 58 -11.81 4.44 -9.03
CA GLU A 58 -11.40 3.57 -10.14
C GLU A 58 -12.16 2.23 -10.10
N GLN A 59 -12.35 1.63 -8.92
CA GLN A 59 -13.19 0.44 -8.77
C GLN A 59 -14.63 0.71 -9.25
N ARG A 60 -15.21 1.86 -8.89
CA ARG A 60 -16.55 2.24 -9.34
C ARG A 60 -16.63 2.27 -10.87
N VAL A 61 -15.67 2.92 -11.52
CA VAL A 61 -15.60 2.99 -13.00
C VAL A 61 -15.44 1.60 -13.62
N LEU A 62 -14.58 0.75 -13.06
CA LEU A 62 -14.38 -0.62 -13.53
C LEU A 62 -15.65 -1.47 -13.36
N LEU A 63 -16.36 -1.35 -12.23
CA LEU A 63 -17.63 -2.02 -11.98
C LEU A 63 -18.73 -1.56 -12.93
N GLU A 64 -18.83 -0.26 -13.19
CA GLU A 64 -19.79 0.30 -14.16
C GLU A 64 -19.52 -0.21 -15.58
N ARG A 65 -18.24 -0.27 -15.99
CA ARG A 65 -17.85 -0.92 -17.25
C ARG A 65 -18.26 -2.40 -17.24
N PHE A 66 -17.83 -3.17 -16.25
CA PHE A 66 -18.12 -4.60 -16.14
C PHE A 66 -19.62 -4.91 -16.18
N ASN A 67 -20.44 -4.16 -15.44
CA ASN A 67 -21.89 -4.35 -15.40
C ASN A 67 -22.56 -4.12 -16.75
N ARG A 68 -22.07 -3.18 -17.55
CA ARG A 68 -22.56 -2.97 -18.93
C ARG A 68 -22.32 -4.20 -19.82
N PHE A 69 -21.20 -4.90 -19.64
CA PHE A 69 -20.90 -6.12 -20.42
C PHE A 69 -21.64 -7.34 -19.89
N LYS A 70 -21.77 -7.46 -18.57
CA LYS A 70 -22.54 -8.55 -17.94
C LYS A 70 -23.98 -8.61 -18.46
N GLN A 71 -24.59 -7.46 -18.75
CA GLN A 71 -25.94 -7.38 -19.33
C GLN A 71 -26.01 -7.80 -20.81
N ARG A 72 -24.92 -7.69 -21.56
CA ARG A 72 -24.86 -8.09 -22.98
C ARG A 72 -24.71 -9.60 -23.15
N GLY A 73 -24.22 -10.28 -22.12
CA GLY A 73 -23.91 -11.71 -22.15
C GLY A 73 -22.58 -11.99 -22.85
N THR A 74 -21.80 -12.91 -22.30
CA THR A 74 -20.55 -13.40 -22.90
C THR A 74 -20.57 -14.93 -22.89
N SER A 75 -19.94 -15.54 -23.89
CA SER A 75 -19.75 -16.99 -23.95
C SER A 75 -18.67 -17.48 -22.98
N ASN A 76 -17.77 -16.60 -22.53
CA ASN A 76 -16.66 -16.95 -21.66
C ASN A 76 -17.01 -16.72 -20.18
N ILE A 77 -17.69 -17.70 -19.58
CA ILE A 77 -18.18 -17.66 -18.19
C ILE A 77 -17.01 -17.57 -17.19
N GLU A 78 -15.89 -18.24 -17.46
CA GLU A 78 -14.70 -18.20 -16.59
C GLU A 78 -14.07 -16.81 -16.57
N LEU A 79 -13.87 -16.20 -17.75
CA LEU A 79 -13.36 -14.84 -17.85
C LEU A 79 -14.29 -13.84 -17.13
N LEU A 80 -15.61 -13.99 -17.28
CA LEU A 80 -16.59 -13.16 -16.58
C LEU A 80 -16.47 -13.31 -15.06
N LYS A 81 -16.40 -14.56 -14.57
CA LYS A 81 -16.29 -14.91 -13.15
C LYS A 81 -15.02 -14.32 -12.53
N PHE A 82 -13.86 -14.55 -13.14
CA PHE A 82 -12.58 -14.11 -12.59
C PHE A 82 -12.35 -12.61 -12.75
N THR A 83 -12.91 -11.97 -13.78
CA THR A 83 -12.88 -10.51 -13.89
C THR A 83 -13.75 -9.86 -12.82
N SER A 84 -14.93 -10.41 -12.52
CA SER A 84 -15.77 -9.95 -11.40
C SER A 84 -14.99 -9.98 -10.09
N LEU A 85 -14.35 -11.13 -9.79
CA LEU A 85 -13.55 -11.31 -8.58
C LEU A 85 -12.41 -10.27 -8.47
N LEU A 86 -11.68 -10.05 -9.57
CA LEU A 86 -10.59 -9.06 -9.61
C LEU A 86 -11.09 -7.65 -9.32
N ILE A 87 -12.17 -7.23 -9.97
CA ILE A 87 -12.72 -5.88 -9.82
C ILE A 87 -13.37 -5.70 -8.44
N GLU A 88 -14.06 -6.70 -7.91
CA GLU A 88 -14.67 -6.65 -6.57
C GLU A 88 -13.62 -6.56 -5.45
N ALA A 89 -12.47 -7.20 -5.63
CA ALA A 89 -11.35 -7.15 -4.69
C ALA A 89 -10.55 -5.83 -4.75
N TYR A 90 -10.76 -5.00 -5.76
CA TYR A 90 -9.85 -3.91 -6.15
C TYR A 90 -9.53 -2.93 -5.00
N GLU A 91 -10.54 -2.31 -4.39
CA GLU A 91 -10.35 -1.34 -3.29
C GLU A 91 -9.62 -1.99 -2.10
N VAL A 92 -10.04 -3.20 -1.72
CA VAL A 92 -9.46 -3.92 -0.57
C VAL A 92 -8.00 -4.27 -0.82
N VAL A 93 -7.68 -4.79 -2.01
CA VAL A 93 -6.30 -5.15 -2.37
C VAL A 93 -5.38 -3.94 -2.37
N ILE A 94 -5.83 -2.82 -2.95
CA ILE A 94 -5.03 -1.59 -2.96
C ILE A 94 -4.85 -1.05 -1.54
N SER A 95 -5.89 -1.08 -0.72
CA SER A 95 -5.84 -0.64 0.67
C SER A 95 -4.86 -1.46 1.51
N GLU A 96 -4.97 -2.79 1.47
CA GLU A 96 -4.13 -3.71 2.24
C GLU A 96 -2.67 -3.69 1.76
N ALA A 97 -2.43 -3.49 0.46
CA ALA A 97 -1.07 -3.38 -0.07
C ALA A 97 -0.43 -2.00 0.17
N THR A 98 -1.24 -0.95 0.37
CA THR A 98 -0.74 0.41 0.67
C THR A 98 -0.55 0.62 2.18
N VAL A 99 -1.45 0.08 3.00
CA VAL A 99 -1.51 0.33 4.46
C VAL A 99 -1.29 -0.93 5.29
N GLY A 100 -1.88 -2.06 4.87
CA GLY A 100 -1.90 -3.32 5.62
C GLY A 100 -0.59 -4.10 5.64
N HIS A 101 0.47 -3.58 5.00
CA HIS A 101 1.78 -4.23 4.84
C HIS A 101 1.73 -5.62 4.20
N LYS A 102 0.68 -5.91 3.44
CA LYS A 102 0.54 -7.16 2.68
C LYS A 102 1.01 -6.97 1.25
N THR A 103 1.42 -8.05 0.61
CA THR A 103 1.59 -8.05 -0.85
C THR A 103 0.22 -8.12 -1.54
N VAL A 104 0.17 -7.78 -2.83
CA VAL A 104 -1.07 -7.84 -3.61
C VAL A 104 -1.64 -9.26 -3.62
N HIS A 105 -0.79 -10.27 -3.76
CA HIS A 105 -1.22 -11.67 -3.70
C HIS A 105 -1.81 -12.07 -2.36
N GLU A 106 -1.20 -11.65 -1.25
CA GLU A 106 -1.70 -11.95 0.09
C GLU A 106 -3.06 -11.28 0.33
N ALA A 107 -3.18 -10.00 -0.01
CA ALA A 107 -4.42 -9.25 0.11
C ALA A 107 -5.53 -9.86 -0.77
N PHE A 108 -5.22 -10.21 -2.01
CA PHE A 108 -6.18 -10.82 -2.93
C PHE A 108 -6.58 -12.23 -2.47
N LYS A 109 -5.63 -13.03 -1.99
CA LYS A 109 -5.91 -14.37 -1.45
C LYS A 109 -6.84 -14.30 -0.24
N GLU A 110 -6.57 -13.39 0.67
CA GLU A 110 -7.42 -13.17 1.84
C GLU A 110 -8.81 -12.71 1.43
N TYR A 111 -8.91 -11.77 0.49
CA TYR A 111 -10.19 -11.32 -0.03
C TYR A 111 -10.98 -12.47 -0.66
N ALA A 112 -10.37 -13.19 -1.61
CA ALA A 112 -11.03 -14.25 -2.36
C ALA A 112 -11.56 -15.36 -1.45
N ASN A 113 -10.75 -15.80 -0.48
CA ASN A 113 -11.13 -16.90 0.40
C ASN A 113 -12.17 -16.51 1.46
N ASN A 114 -12.20 -15.25 1.89
CA ASN A 114 -13.08 -14.82 2.99
C ASN A 114 -14.39 -14.20 2.50
N ASN A 115 -14.40 -13.58 1.32
CA ASN A 115 -15.53 -12.79 0.84
C ASN A 115 -16.24 -13.42 -0.36
N THR A 116 -15.66 -14.46 -0.97
CA THR A 116 -16.24 -15.08 -2.17
C THR A 116 -16.23 -16.60 -2.08
N ASN A 117 -17.11 -17.23 -2.85
CA ASN A 117 -17.08 -18.70 -3.04
C ASN A 117 -16.04 -19.11 -4.11
N ILE A 118 -15.30 -18.15 -4.66
CA ILE A 118 -14.30 -18.36 -5.70
C ILE A 118 -12.95 -18.46 -5.01
N GLY A 119 -12.41 -19.67 -4.91
CA GLY A 119 -11.14 -19.89 -4.22
C GLY A 119 -9.97 -19.23 -4.96
N PHE A 120 -9.01 -18.70 -4.21
CA PHE A 120 -7.76 -18.16 -4.77
C PHE A 120 -7.06 -19.13 -5.72
N GLU A 121 -7.05 -20.43 -5.39
CA GLU A 121 -6.42 -21.45 -6.22
C GLU A 121 -7.11 -21.61 -7.58
N GLU A 122 -8.43 -21.48 -7.63
CA GLU A 122 -9.19 -21.56 -8.87
C GLU A 122 -8.78 -20.43 -9.83
N PHE A 123 -8.69 -19.21 -9.30
CA PHE A 123 -8.22 -18.04 -10.03
C PHE A 123 -6.77 -18.19 -10.51
N ASN A 124 -5.89 -18.66 -9.63
CA ASN A 124 -4.47 -18.82 -9.97
C ASN A 124 -4.28 -19.89 -11.07
N ASN A 125 -5.04 -20.99 -11.01
CA ASN A 125 -5.02 -22.02 -12.04
C ASN A 125 -5.53 -21.50 -13.39
N TYR A 126 -6.60 -20.70 -13.39
CA TYR A 126 -7.08 -20.02 -14.59
C TYR A 126 -6.01 -19.13 -15.22
N LEU A 127 -5.33 -18.30 -14.41
CA LEU A 127 -4.27 -17.44 -14.91
C LEU A 127 -3.11 -18.24 -15.52
N ILE A 128 -2.71 -19.36 -14.91
CA ILE A 128 -1.64 -20.23 -15.44
C ILE A 128 -1.98 -20.76 -16.84
N GLN A 129 -3.26 -21.01 -17.12
CA GLN A 129 -3.75 -21.51 -18.41
C GLN A 129 -3.99 -20.40 -19.44
N THR A 130 -3.91 -19.13 -19.02
CA THR A 130 -4.19 -17.97 -19.88
C THR A 130 -2.92 -17.46 -20.59
N SER A 131 -3.09 -16.43 -21.42
CA SER A 131 -2.02 -15.76 -22.17
C SER A 131 -0.82 -15.35 -21.30
N ALA A 132 0.38 -15.38 -21.91
CA ALA A 132 1.63 -15.04 -21.23
C ALA A 132 1.62 -13.63 -20.61
N ASN A 133 0.93 -12.68 -21.24
CA ASN A 133 0.84 -11.31 -20.75
C ASN A 133 0.10 -11.23 -19.39
N LYS A 134 -1.05 -11.90 -19.25
CA LYS A 134 -1.80 -11.91 -17.98
C LYS A 134 -1.01 -12.57 -16.85
N ARG A 135 -0.30 -13.65 -17.17
CA ARG A 135 0.61 -14.33 -16.23
C ARG A 135 1.74 -13.42 -15.77
N GLN A 136 2.31 -12.64 -16.68
CA GLN A 136 3.38 -11.71 -16.36
C GLN A 136 2.91 -10.59 -15.41
N TYR A 137 1.74 -10.00 -15.67
CA TYR A 137 1.17 -8.99 -14.77
C TYR A 137 0.92 -9.55 -13.37
N TRP A 138 0.33 -10.74 -13.29
CA TRP A 138 0.09 -11.40 -12.01
C TRP A 138 1.38 -11.74 -11.27
N ALA A 139 2.40 -12.28 -11.94
CA ALA A 139 3.62 -12.76 -11.30
C ALA A 139 4.46 -11.65 -10.63
N LYS A 140 4.37 -10.41 -11.11
CA LYS A 140 5.16 -9.28 -10.58
C LYS A 140 4.70 -8.80 -9.21
N ASN A 141 3.46 -9.10 -8.81
CA ASN A 141 2.93 -8.81 -7.46
C ASN A 141 3.06 -7.32 -7.05
N THR A 142 2.88 -6.40 -8.00
CA THR A 142 2.84 -4.96 -7.73
C THR A 142 1.44 -4.40 -7.92
N LEU A 143 1.15 -3.26 -7.27
CA LEU A 143 -0.12 -2.55 -7.45
C LEU A 143 -0.37 -2.19 -8.91
N HIS A 144 0.65 -1.66 -9.59
CA HIS A 144 0.54 -1.25 -10.99
C HIS A 144 0.16 -2.41 -11.90
N ASP A 145 0.85 -3.55 -11.77
CA ASP A 145 0.58 -4.71 -12.62
C ASP A 145 -0.79 -5.35 -12.30
N TYR A 146 -1.24 -5.28 -11.04
CA TYR A 146 -2.59 -5.70 -10.66
C TYR A 146 -3.68 -4.85 -11.30
N ILE A 147 -3.49 -3.53 -11.33
CA ILE A 147 -4.41 -2.59 -11.99
C ILE A 147 -4.45 -2.89 -13.50
N ASP A 148 -3.29 -3.10 -14.12
CA ASP A 148 -3.21 -3.43 -15.54
C ASP A 148 -3.86 -4.79 -15.85
N LEU A 149 -3.70 -5.78 -14.95
CA LEU A 149 -4.39 -7.06 -15.08
C LEU A 149 -5.92 -6.88 -15.05
N CYS A 150 -6.45 -6.05 -14.15
CA CYS A 150 -7.88 -5.76 -14.10
C CYS A 150 -8.38 -5.14 -15.42
N LYS A 151 -7.61 -4.20 -15.98
CA LYS A 151 -7.93 -3.54 -17.27
C LYS A 151 -7.88 -4.51 -18.43
N VAL A 152 -6.83 -5.32 -18.55
CA VAL A 152 -6.68 -6.31 -19.63
C VAL A 152 -7.77 -7.38 -19.58
N MET A 153 -8.11 -7.86 -18.37
CA MET A 153 -9.19 -8.83 -18.20
C MET A 153 -10.55 -8.26 -18.60
N LEU A 154 -10.80 -6.99 -18.24
CA LEU A 154 -12.00 -6.28 -18.63
C LEU A 154 -12.05 -6.02 -20.14
N ASP A 155 -10.98 -5.52 -20.75
CA ASP A 155 -10.90 -5.24 -22.18
C ASP A 155 -11.10 -6.52 -23.03
N GLU A 156 -10.60 -7.67 -22.56
CA GLU A 156 -10.84 -8.96 -23.23
C GLU A 156 -12.31 -9.39 -23.18
N LEU A 157 -13.03 -9.06 -22.10
CA LEU A 157 -14.49 -9.24 -22.05
C LEU A 157 -15.22 -8.30 -23.01
N GLU A 158 -14.68 -7.11 -23.28
CA GLU A 158 -15.31 -6.18 -24.23
C GLU A 158 -15.16 -6.66 -25.69
N LEU A 159 -14.11 -7.43 -25.97
CA LEU A 159 -13.79 -7.98 -27.29
C LEU A 159 -14.41 -9.37 -27.55
N SER A 160 -14.85 -10.08 -26.51
CA SER A 160 -15.46 -11.43 -26.59
C SER A 160 -16.95 -11.39 -26.91
#